data_AF-A0A1Z9J5N8-F1
#
_entry.id   AF-A0A1Z9J5N8-F1
#
_cell.length_a   1.000
_cell.length_b   1.000
_cell.length_c   1.000
_cell.angle_alpha   90.00
_cell.angle_beta   90.00
_cell.angle_gamma   90.00
#
_symmetry.space_group_name_H-M   'P 1'
#
loop_
_entity.id
_entity.type
_entity.pdbx_description
1 polymer ?
#
loop_
_entity_poly.entity_id
_entity_poly.type
_entity_poly.pdbx_seq_one_letter_code
_entity_poly.pdbx_strand_id
1 'polypeptide(L)'
;MTDIRAPYAYTRLLEAGLTEQELKEIGFHHGYWVDKAAVVQAADQHGLAQEQLMLNPEEVANQRFKSKLRGNLTSYLFEYEGAFRFSASPDHMRILGMEKCGDTALPVRVMDALLLEKTLYQVIARAKHLLAALDSKFVASEHASVFRDQQDPGKFKPRAPYRQGVSNGFRVNGQTFQTIKQIASAYGVSYERLRRQISESDVPPTEMSDDQWRECIDYANKEMRKTTDG
;
A
#
# COMPACT_ATOMS: atom_id res chain seq x y z
N MET A 1 16.62 -20.25 -4.68
CA MET A 1 17.16 -18.87 -4.64
C MET A 1 16.06 -18.02 -4.04
N THR A 2 16.36 -17.29 -2.97
CA THR A 2 15.37 -16.52 -2.22
C THR A 2 15.80 -15.07 -2.25
N ASP A 3 15.18 -14.28 -3.12
CA ASP A 3 15.45 -12.85 -3.19
C ASP A 3 15.06 -12.20 -1.87
N ILE A 4 15.97 -11.37 -1.37
CA ILE A 4 15.77 -10.58 -0.17
C ILE A 4 15.73 -9.11 -0.54
N ARG A 5 15.02 -8.34 0.27
CA ARG A 5 15.03 -6.88 0.15
C ARG A 5 16.19 -6.32 0.95
N ALA A 6 17.20 -5.79 0.27
CA ALA A 6 18.46 -5.37 0.88
C ALA A 6 18.87 -3.90 0.57
N PRO A 7 18.00 -2.89 0.85
CA PRO A 7 18.30 -1.48 0.58
C PRO A 7 19.51 -0.93 1.36
N TYR A 8 19.80 -1.52 2.52
CA TYR A 8 20.99 -1.17 3.28
C TYR A 8 22.25 -1.69 2.61
N ALA A 9 22.26 -2.96 2.19
CA ALA A 9 23.40 -3.53 1.47
C ALA A 9 23.70 -2.76 0.17
N TYR A 10 22.64 -2.40 -0.57
CA TYR A 10 22.76 -1.53 -1.76
C TYR A 10 23.50 -0.23 -1.43
N THR A 11 23.08 0.48 -0.37
CA THR A 11 23.72 1.75 0.03
C THR A 11 25.17 1.56 0.47
N ARG A 12 25.47 0.51 1.24
CA ARG A 12 26.84 0.24 1.72
C ARG A 12 27.80 -0.13 0.59
N LEU A 13 27.33 -0.87 -0.41
CA LEU A 13 28.12 -1.19 -1.60
C LEU A 13 28.38 0.07 -2.44
N LEU A 14 27.39 0.97 -2.60
CA LEU A 14 27.63 2.28 -3.22
C LEU A 14 28.69 3.08 -2.45
N GLU A 15 28.60 3.13 -1.11
CA GLU A 15 29.58 3.83 -0.26
C GLU A 15 30.98 3.19 -0.33
N ALA A 16 31.05 1.88 -0.61
CA ALA A 16 32.29 1.16 -0.84
C ALA A 16 32.89 1.39 -2.25
N GLY A 17 32.21 2.17 -3.10
CA GLY A 17 32.72 2.62 -4.40
C GLY A 17 32.09 1.94 -5.61
N LEU A 18 31.10 1.05 -5.44
CA LEU A 18 30.40 0.46 -6.56
C LEU A 18 29.48 1.49 -7.23
N THR A 19 29.34 1.37 -8.54
CA THR A 19 28.39 2.13 -9.36
C THR A 19 27.01 1.45 -9.38
N GLU A 20 25.98 2.20 -9.75
CA GLU A 20 24.62 1.63 -9.92
C GLU A 20 24.58 0.53 -11.01
N GLN A 21 25.47 0.60 -11.99
CA GLN A 21 25.57 -0.38 -13.07
C GLN A 21 26.14 -1.71 -12.55
N GLU A 22 27.23 -1.65 -11.79
CA GLU A 22 27.81 -2.84 -11.15
C GLU A 22 26.82 -3.50 -10.17
N LEU A 23 26.03 -2.70 -9.46
CA LEU A 23 24.98 -3.24 -8.58
C LEU A 23 23.87 -3.96 -9.35
N LYS A 24 23.50 -3.49 -10.55
CA LYS A 24 22.57 -4.21 -11.42
C LYS A 24 23.16 -5.53 -11.90
N GLU A 25 24.46 -5.56 -12.20
CA GLU A 25 25.18 -6.77 -12.62
C GLU A 25 25.29 -7.82 -11.49
N ILE A 26 25.41 -7.36 -10.23
CA ILE A 26 25.29 -8.21 -9.03
C ILE A 26 23.86 -8.78 -8.89
N GLY A 27 22.87 -8.21 -9.58
CA GLY A 27 21.48 -8.66 -9.58
C GLY A 27 20.54 -7.82 -8.74
N PHE A 28 20.95 -6.63 -8.29
CA PHE A 28 20.00 -5.70 -7.67
C PHE A 28 18.98 -5.21 -8.69
N HIS A 29 17.71 -5.33 -8.35
CA HIS A 29 16.61 -4.86 -9.18
C HIS A 29 15.60 -4.01 -8.40
N HIS A 30 14.52 -3.62 -9.09
CA HIS A 30 13.58 -2.58 -8.65
C HIS A 30 13.15 -2.71 -7.18
N GLY A 31 13.35 -1.67 -6.38
CA GLY A 31 12.99 -1.69 -4.96
C GLY A 31 14.00 -2.43 -4.07
N TYR A 32 15.23 -2.62 -4.56
CA TYR A 32 16.40 -3.18 -3.86
C TYR A 32 16.28 -4.67 -3.53
N TRP A 33 15.66 -5.44 -4.41
CA TRP A 33 15.64 -6.89 -4.32
C TRP A 33 16.89 -7.48 -4.97
N VAL A 34 17.39 -8.57 -4.41
CA VAL A 34 18.61 -9.26 -4.86
C VAL A 34 18.69 -10.66 -4.22
N ASP A 35 19.34 -11.61 -4.87
CA ASP A 35 19.65 -12.90 -4.25
C ASP A 35 20.61 -12.70 -3.08
N LYS A 36 20.25 -13.26 -1.91
CA LYS A 36 21.09 -13.21 -0.70
C LYS A 36 22.50 -13.72 -0.97
N ALA A 37 22.65 -14.77 -1.78
CA ALA A 37 23.97 -15.33 -2.11
C ALA A 37 24.85 -14.32 -2.89
N ALA A 38 24.25 -13.59 -3.83
CA ALA A 38 24.95 -12.58 -4.62
C ALA A 38 25.45 -11.42 -3.75
N VAL A 39 24.67 -11.00 -2.75
CA VAL A 39 25.09 -9.96 -1.78
C VAL A 39 26.29 -10.41 -0.96
N VAL A 40 26.29 -11.66 -0.48
CA VAL A 40 27.41 -12.20 0.31
C VAL A 40 28.67 -12.27 -0.55
N GLN A 41 28.57 -12.76 -1.78
CA GLN A 41 29.70 -12.83 -2.70
C GLN A 41 30.26 -11.43 -3.02
N ALA A 42 29.39 -10.43 -3.25
CA ALA A 42 29.82 -9.06 -3.45
C ALA A 42 30.50 -8.48 -2.20
N ALA A 43 30.04 -8.84 -1.00
CA ALA A 43 30.70 -8.44 0.25
C ALA A 43 32.16 -8.91 0.28
N ASP A 44 32.37 -10.20 0.04
CA ASP A 44 33.69 -10.84 0.08
C ASP A 44 34.64 -10.20 -0.95
N GLN A 45 34.15 -9.95 -2.17
CA GLN A 45 34.94 -9.32 -3.24
C GLN A 45 35.38 -7.90 -2.91
N HIS A 46 34.62 -7.18 -2.10
CA HIS A 46 34.89 -5.79 -1.72
C HIS A 46 35.44 -5.65 -0.29
N GLY A 47 35.83 -6.75 0.35
CA GLY A 47 36.43 -6.74 1.70
C GLY A 47 35.47 -6.28 2.79
N LEU A 48 34.16 -6.41 2.58
CA LEU A 48 33.12 -6.08 3.54
C LEU A 48 32.68 -7.34 4.27
N ALA A 49 32.59 -7.27 5.61
CA ALA A 49 32.03 -8.36 6.38
C ALA A 49 30.52 -8.46 6.14
N GLN A 50 29.97 -9.68 6.11
CA GLN A 50 28.55 -9.91 5.86
C GLN A 50 27.66 -9.13 6.86
N GLU A 51 28.10 -9.02 8.11
CA GLU A 51 27.43 -8.29 9.18
C GLU A 51 27.37 -6.79 8.91
N GLN A 52 28.28 -6.25 8.08
CA GLN A 52 28.26 -4.86 7.62
C GLN A 52 27.23 -4.62 6.52
N LEU A 53 26.69 -5.66 5.88
CA LEU A 53 25.66 -5.55 4.84
C LEU A 53 24.29 -6.06 5.30
N MET A 54 24.25 -7.05 6.18
CA MET A 54 23.02 -7.64 6.69
C MET A 54 23.18 -7.90 8.19
N LEU A 55 22.40 -7.21 9.04
CA LEU A 55 22.26 -7.61 10.44
C LEU A 55 21.03 -8.53 10.53
N ASN A 56 21.16 -9.71 11.13
CA ASN A 56 20.00 -10.44 11.60
C ASN A 56 19.42 -9.68 12.79
N PRO A 57 18.30 -8.96 12.66
CA PRO A 57 17.81 -8.13 13.74
C PRO A 57 17.52 -8.99 14.95
N GLU A 58 16.98 -10.20 14.77
CA GLU A 58 16.53 -11.11 15.83
C GLU A 58 17.65 -11.46 16.82
N GLU A 59 18.90 -11.54 16.35
CA GLU A 59 20.02 -12.05 17.14
C GLU A 59 20.74 -11.01 18.02
N VAL A 60 20.60 -9.70 17.76
CA VAL A 60 21.58 -8.75 18.33
C VAL A 60 21.05 -7.47 18.99
N ALA A 61 19.87 -6.99 18.66
CA ALA A 61 19.31 -5.79 19.30
C ALA A 61 18.31 -6.12 20.42
N ASN A 62 18.14 -5.19 21.36
CA ASN A 62 17.23 -5.38 22.49
C ASN A 62 15.77 -5.44 22.03
N GLN A 63 15.01 -6.42 22.53
CA GLN A 63 13.61 -6.62 22.14
C GLN A 63 12.71 -5.41 22.41
N ARG A 64 12.90 -4.71 23.53
CA ARG A 64 12.11 -3.50 23.82
C ARG A 64 12.44 -2.38 22.84
N PHE A 65 13.72 -2.16 22.53
CA PHE A 65 14.14 -1.18 21.53
C PHE A 65 13.54 -1.51 20.15
N LYS A 66 13.70 -2.75 19.67
CA LYS A 66 13.09 -3.23 18.41
C LYS A 66 11.59 -2.96 18.34
N SER A 67 10.86 -3.30 19.41
CA SER A 67 9.40 -3.18 19.44
C SER A 67 8.91 -1.73 19.32
N LYS A 68 9.73 -0.76 19.75
CA LYS A 68 9.38 0.67 19.77
C LYS A 68 10.05 1.47 18.64
N LEU A 69 11.11 0.94 18.04
CA LEU A 69 11.91 1.60 17.01
C LEU A 69 11.05 2.19 15.90
N ARG A 70 10.13 1.40 15.32
CA ARG A 70 9.28 1.85 14.21
C ARG A 70 8.46 3.09 14.59
N GLY A 71 7.74 3.02 15.70
CA GLY A 71 6.88 4.12 16.17
C GLY A 71 7.70 5.37 16.50
N ASN A 72 8.78 5.19 17.27
CA ASN A 72 9.65 6.30 17.66
C ASN A 72 10.30 6.99 16.46
N LEU A 73 10.72 6.21 15.47
CA LEU A 73 11.34 6.72 14.26
C LEU A 73 10.33 7.46 13.38
N THR A 74 9.13 6.89 13.19
CA THR A 74 8.05 7.57 12.45
C THR A 74 7.68 8.90 13.08
N SER A 75 7.43 8.94 14.40
CA SER A 75 7.09 10.19 15.08
C SER A 75 8.21 11.23 15.02
N TYR A 76 9.48 10.79 15.02
CA TYR A 76 10.62 11.71 14.85
C TYR A 76 10.69 12.27 13.42
N LEU A 77 10.53 11.42 12.41
CA LEU A 77 10.66 11.82 11.00
C LEU A 77 9.49 12.68 10.49
N PHE A 78 8.27 12.50 11.00
CA PHE A 78 7.07 13.12 10.43
C PHE A 78 6.36 14.14 11.33
N GLU A 79 6.45 14.00 12.66
CA GLU A 79 5.58 14.73 13.60
C GLU A 79 6.35 15.62 14.57
N TYR A 80 7.68 15.72 14.41
CA TYR A 80 8.58 16.44 15.31
C TYR A 80 8.53 16.00 16.78
N GLU A 81 7.80 14.96 17.22
CA GLU A 81 7.62 14.61 18.65
C GLU A 81 7.95 13.14 19.01
N GLY A 82 8.77 12.47 18.20
CA GLY A 82 9.20 11.10 18.50
C GLY A 82 10.22 10.99 19.64
N ALA A 83 10.41 9.78 20.19
CA ALA A 83 11.33 9.51 21.30
C ALA A 83 12.82 9.80 21.03
N PHE A 84 13.19 10.06 19.77
CA PHE A 84 14.52 10.55 19.38
C PHE A 84 14.66 12.06 19.56
N ARG A 85 13.57 12.81 19.74
CA ARG A 85 13.59 14.17 20.27
C ARG A 85 13.72 14.09 21.78
N PHE A 86 14.57 14.94 22.36
CA PHE A 86 14.81 15.03 23.80
C PHE A 86 13.56 15.39 24.67
N SER A 87 12.34 15.34 24.11
CA SER A 87 11.08 15.54 24.83
C SER A 87 10.54 14.29 25.55
N ALA A 88 11.13 13.11 25.33
CA ALA A 88 10.76 11.91 26.08
C ALA A 88 11.22 12.02 27.55
N SER A 89 10.37 11.58 28.50
CA SER A 89 10.71 11.64 29.92
C SER A 89 12.01 10.87 30.23
N PRO A 90 12.81 11.28 31.23
CA PRO A 90 14.04 10.57 31.61
C PRO A 90 13.85 9.07 31.87
N ASP A 91 12.69 8.69 32.42
CA ASP A 91 12.35 7.29 32.65
C ASP A 91 12.08 6.54 31.35
N HIS A 92 11.44 7.17 30.36
CA HIS A 92 11.24 6.59 29.04
C HIS A 92 12.57 6.35 28.31
N MET A 93 13.49 7.33 28.38
CA MET A 93 14.84 7.17 27.82
C MET A 93 15.60 6.03 28.49
N ARG A 94 15.54 5.93 29.83
CA ARG A 94 16.18 4.84 30.58
C ARG A 94 15.61 3.47 30.20
N ILE A 95 14.29 3.34 30.07
CA ILE A 95 13.63 2.07 29.70
C ILE A 95 14.04 1.60 28.31
N LEU A 96 14.23 2.52 27.37
CA LEU A 96 14.67 2.21 26.01
C LEU A 96 16.18 2.03 25.88
N GLY A 97 16.96 2.39 26.91
CA GLY A 97 18.42 2.39 26.85
C GLY A 97 18.96 3.51 25.95
N MET A 98 18.34 4.69 26.02
CA MET A 98 18.69 5.88 25.26
C MET A 98 19.40 6.89 26.15
N GLU A 99 20.33 7.65 25.58
CA GLU A 99 20.99 8.79 26.21
C GLU A 99 20.81 10.06 25.38
N LYS A 100 20.92 11.21 26.05
CA LYS A 100 20.86 12.51 25.38
C LYS A 100 22.15 12.76 24.60
N CYS A 101 22.02 13.07 23.33
CA CYS A 101 23.10 13.56 22.47
C CYS A 101 22.65 14.87 21.81
N GLY A 102 23.02 16.01 22.42
CA GLY A 102 22.58 17.33 21.96
C GLY A 102 21.06 17.53 22.07
N ASP A 103 20.41 17.78 20.94
CA ASP A 103 18.97 17.93 20.78
C ASP A 103 18.24 16.60 20.49
N THR A 104 19.00 15.51 20.32
CA THR A 104 18.49 14.17 20.05
C THR A 104 18.72 13.22 21.22
N ALA A 105 18.08 12.05 21.18
CA ALA A 105 18.37 10.92 22.04
C ALA A 105 18.86 9.75 21.17
N LEU A 106 19.94 9.08 21.58
CA LEU A 106 20.56 7.96 20.84
C LEU A 106 20.67 6.71 21.71
N PRO A 107 20.66 5.50 21.13
CA PRO A 107 20.82 4.28 21.91
C PRO A 107 22.23 4.19 22.51
N VAL A 108 22.30 3.86 23.80
CA VAL A 108 23.57 3.66 24.54
C VAL A 108 24.26 2.36 24.08
N ARG A 109 23.48 1.35 23.69
CA ARG A 109 24.02 0.05 23.26
C ARG A 109 24.40 0.10 21.79
N VAL A 110 25.65 -0.28 21.49
CA VAL A 110 26.20 -0.33 20.13
C VAL A 110 25.28 -1.10 19.17
N MET A 111 24.72 -2.24 19.57
CA MET A 111 23.85 -3.02 18.70
C MET A 111 22.52 -2.34 18.37
N ASP A 112 21.96 -1.58 19.32
CA ASP A 112 20.74 -0.80 19.08
C ASP A 112 21.04 0.41 18.18
N ALA A 113 22.21 1.05 18.36
CA ALA A 113 22.69 2.12 17.51
C ALA A 113 22.93 1.64 16.06
N LEU A 114 23.58 0.48 15.88
CA LEU A 114 23.76 -0.15 14.58
C LEU A 114 22.40 -0.49 13.93
N LEU A 115 21.44 -1.01 14.69
CA LEU A 115 20.09 -1.27 14.16
C LEU A 115 19.41 0.03 13.69
N LEU A 116 19.51 1.11 14.48
CA LEU A 116 18.96 2.42 14.12
C LEU A 116 19.62 2.97 12.85
N GLU A 117 20.95 2.97 12.78
CA GLU A 117 21.73 3.42 11.62
C GLU A 117 21.27 2.69 10.34
N LYS A 118 21.24 1.35 10.37
CA LYS A 118 20.78 0.56 9.22
C LYS A 118 19.36 0.90 8.82
N THR A 119 18.47 1.04 9.79
CA THR A 119 17.06 1.41 9.54
C THR A 119 16.97 2.76 8.84
N LEU A 120 17.77 3.75 9.27
CA LEU A 120 17.84 5.07 8.64
C LEU A 120 18.32 5.00 7.19
N TYR A 121 19.39 4.24 6.93
CA TYR A 121 19.86 4.02 5.56
C TYR A 121 18.81 3.34 4.67
N GLN A 122 18.07 2.36 5.20
CA GLN A 122 16.96 1.76 4.46
C GLN A 122 15.85 2.76 4.15
N VAL A 123 15.51 3.63 5.11
CA VAL A 123 14.52 4.70 4.91
C VAL A 123 14.99 5.66 3.82
N ILE A 124 16.24 6.12 3.88
CA ILE A 124 16.83 7.04 2.88
C ILE A 124 16.82 6.40 1.49
N ALA A 125 17.30 5.18 1.34
CA ALA A 125 17.32 4.48 0.06
C ALA A 125 15.90 4.36 -0.51
N ARG A 126 14.93 3.92 0.31
CA ARG A 126 13.53 3.79 -0.13
C ARG A 126 12.89 5.13 -0.49
N ALA A 127 13.21 6.20 0.24
CA ALA A 127 12.72 7.54 -0.09
C ALA A 127 13.28 8.03 -1.42
N LYS A 128 14.59 7.85 -1.66
CA LYS A 128 15.24 8.15 -2.95
C LYS A 128 14.60 7.37 -4.10
N HIS A 129 14.35 6.07 -3.91
CA HIS A 129 13.66 5.23 -4.88
C HIS A 129 12.26 5.76 -5.21
N LEU A 130 11.50 6.14 -4.18
CA LEU A 130 10.14 6.67 -4.36
C LEU A 130 10.16 8.01 -5.12
N LEU A 131 11.08 8.91 -4.80
CA LEU A 131 11.27 10.17 -5.51
C LEU A 131 11.62 9.92 -6.99
N ALA A 132 12.59 9.06 -7.28
CA ALA A 132 12.97 8.72 -8.66
C ALA A 132 11.81 8.10 -9.46
N ALA A 133 10.98 7.28 -8.82
CA ALA A 133 9.79 6.72 -9.43
C ALA A 133 8.71 7.78 -9.72
N LEU A 134 8.54 8.76 -8.82
CA LEU A 134 7.65 9.90 -9.04
C LEU A 134 8.15 10.78 -10.18
N ASP A 135 9.44 11.12 -10.21
CA ASP A 135 10.06 11.93 -11.27
C ASP A 135 9.92 11.25 -12.64
N SER A 136 10.20 9.96 -12.71
CA SER A 136 10.00 9.17 -13.93
C SER A 136 8.54 9.21 -14.41
N LYS A 137 7.59 9.15 -13.46
CA LYS A 137 6.16 9.28 -13.76
C LYS A 137 5.81 10.68 -14.24
N PHE A 138 6.37 11.74 -13.65
CA PHE A 138 6.16 13.10 -14.09
C PHE A 138 6.64 13.30 -15.53
N VAL A 139 7.87 12.91 -15.84
CA VAL A 139 8.44 12.97 -17.20
C VAL A 139 7.58 12.18 -18.20
N ALA A 140 7.21 10.94 -17.88
CA ALA A 140 6.34 10.15 -18.75
C ALA A 140 4.95 10.80 -18.95
N SER A 141 4.47 11.52 -17.94
CA SER A 141 3.15 12.15 -17.98
C SER A 141 3.14 13.55 -18.60
N GLU A 142 4.28 14.24 -18.76
CA GLU A 142 4.36 15.48 -19.56
C GLU A 142 3.93 15.26 -21.03
N HIS A 143 4.05 14.02 -21.50
CA HIS A 143 3.57 13.55 -22.79
C HIS A 143 2.08 13.11 -22.77
N ALA A 144 1.45 13.02 -21.60
CA ALA A 144 0.04 12.67 -21.42
C ALA A 144 -0.83 13.93 -21.27
N SER A 145 -1.92 14.03 -22.05
CA SER A 145 -2.81 15.20 -22.06
C SER A 145 -3.40 15.55 -20.68
N VAL A 146 -3.68 14.53 -19.85
CA VAL A 146 -4.26 14.68 -18.51
C VAL A 146 -3.33 15.41 -17.54
N PHE A 147 -2.01 15.30 -17.72
CA PHE A 147 -1.05 15.87 -16.78
C PHE A 147 -0.74 17.34 -17.08
N ARG A 148 -0.80 17.78 -18.35
CA ARG A 148 -0.74 19.21 -18.70
C ARG A 148 -1.86 20.01 -18.06
N ASP A 149 -3.08 19.47 -18.05
CA ASP A 149 -4.23 20.11 -17.42
C ASP A 149 -4.11 20.19 -15.88
N GLN A 150 -3.22 19.38 -15.29
CA GLN A 150 -2.95 19.30 -13.85
C GLN A 150 -1.75 20.14 -13.38
N GLN A 151 -0.94 20.69 -14.30
CA GLN A 151 0.25 21.49 -13.97
C GLN A 151 -0.06 22.93 -13.54
N ASP A 152 -1.28 23.42 -13.77
CA ASP A 152 -1.72 24.75 -13.29
C ASP A 152 -2.48 24.61 -11.95
N PRO A 153 -1.88 25.00 -10.81
CA PRO A 153 -2.58 25.01 -9.53
C PRO A 153 -3.85 25.86 -9.63
N GLY A 154 -5.00 25.27 -9.34
CA GLY A 154 -6.31 25.95 -9.41
C GLY A 154 -7.03 25.90 -10.76
N LYS A 155 -6.39 25.41 -11.85
CA LYS A 155 -7.10 25.15 -13.12
C LYS A 155 -7.55 23.71 -13.29
N PHE A 156 -7.01 22.78 -12.50
CA PHE A 156 -7.55 21.43 -12.43
C PHE A 156 -8.98 21.50 -11.90
N LYS A 157 -9.95 21.53 -12.83
CA LYS A 157 -11.31 21.15 -12.51
C LYS A 157 -11.27 19.64 -12.34
N PRO A 158 -11.54 19.08 -11.14
CA PRO A 158 -11.82 17.65 -11.07
C PRO A 158 -12.83 17.34 -12.17
N ARG A 159 -12.66 16.21 -12.87
CA ARG A 159 -13.66 15.73 -13.83
C ARG A 159 -15.02 15.95 -13.17
N ALA A 160 -15.93 16.64 -13.87
CA ALA A 160 -17.29 16.86 -13.37
C ALA A 160 -17.73 15.56 -12.70
N PRO A 161 -18.21 15.62 -11.44
CA PRO A 161 -18.48 14.42 -10.63
C PRO A 161 -19.16 13.44 -11.56
N TYR A 162 -18.58 12.23 -11.68
CA TYR A 162 -18.98 11.20 -12.66
C TYR A 162 -20.44 11.43 -12.94
N ARG A 163 -20.78 12.04 -14.09
CA ARG A 163 -22.19 12.21 -14.45
C ARG A 163 -22.67 10.79 -14.33
N GLN A 164 -23.50 10.51 -13.32
CA GLN A 164 -24.31 9.33 -13.30
C GLN A 164 -24.97 9.44 -14.65
N GLY A 165 -24.43 8.70 -15.64
CA GLY A 165 -25.01 8.64 -16.96
C GLY A 165 -26.44 8.31 -16.63
N VAL A 166 -27.36 9.21 -16.99
CA VAL A 166 -28.78 9.13 -16.64
C VAL A 166 -29.12 7.67 -16.75
N SER A 167 -29.22 6.99 -15.61
CA SER A 167 -29.40 5.55 -15.67
C SER A 167 -30.80 5.46 -16.21
N ASN A 168 -30.93 4.98 -17.44
CA ASN A 168 -32.21 4.55 -17.95
C ASN A 168 -32.66 3.53 -16.91
N GLY A 169 -33.50 3.98 -15.97
CA GLY A 169 -33.92 3.16 -14.85
C GLY A 169 -34.54 1.89 -15.42
N PHE A 170 -34.48 0.83 -14.65
CA PHE A 170 -35.10 -0.43 -15.01
C PHE A 170 -36.59 -0.20 -15.25
N ARG A 171 -37.05 -0.44 -16.49
CA ARG A 171 -38.46 -0.34 -16.82
C ARG A 171 -39.11 -1.68 -16.56
N VAL A 172 -40.07 -1.71 -15.65
CA VAL A 172 -40.79 -2.92 -15.25
C VAL A 172 -42.28 -2.61 -15.19
N ASN A 173 -43.07 -3.30 -16.01
CA ASN A 173 -44.52 -3.11 -16.15
C ASN A 173 -44.89 -1.62 -16.35
N GLY A 174 -44.16 -0.94 -17.24
CA GLY A 174 -44.39 0.48 -17.53
C GLY A 174 -43.92 1.48 -16.47
N GLN A 175 -43.37 1.04 -15.33
CA GLN A 175 -42.78 1.90 -14.30
C GLN A 175 -41.25 1.90 -14.36
N THR A 176 -40.62 3.04 -14.04
CA THR A 176 -39.16 3.18 -14.06
C THR A 176 -38.59 3.16 -12.63
N PHE A 177 -37.70 2.21 -12.37
CA PHE A 177 -37.03 2.05 -11.08
C PHE A 177 -35.53 2.37 -11.20
N GLN A 178 -34.95 3.05 -10.22
CA GLN A 178 -33.53 3.41 -10.25
C GLN A 178 -32.63 2.26 -9.78
N THR A 179 -33.17 1.33 -8.99
CA THR A 179 -32.41 0.19 -8.46
C THR A 179 -33.26 -1.09 -8.40
N ILE A 180 -32.61 -2.24 -8.51
CA ILE A 180 -33.24 -3.56 -8.30
C ILE A 180 -33.85 -3.68 -6.90
N LYS A 181 -33.29 -2.99 -5.90
CA LYS A 181 -33.82 -2.95 -4.53
C LYS A 181 -35.19 -2.25 -4.45
N GLN A 182 -35.40 -1.20 -5.24
CA GLN A 182 -36.71 -0.55 -5.35
C GLN A 182 -37.74 -1.46 -6.03
N ILE A 183 -37.34 -2.21 -7.07
CA ILE A 183 -38.20 -3.23 -7.69
C ILE A 183 -38.59 -4.28 -6.65
N ALA A 184 -37.60 -4.84 -5.93
CA ALA A 184 -37.84 -5.86 -4.92
C ALA A 184 -38.86 -5.41 -3.85
N SER A 185 -38.71 -4.17 -3.37
CA SER A 185 -39.64 -3.59 -2.40
C SER A 185 -41.04 -3.33 -2.99
N ALA A 186 -41.15 -2.88 -4.23
CA ALA A 186 -42.43 -2.59 -4.88
C ALA A 186 -43.25 -3.86 -5.14
N TYR A 187 -42.58 -4.96 -5.47
CA TYR A 187 -43.20 -6.25 -5.77
C TYR A 187 -43.21 -7.23 -4.57
N GLY A 188 -42.74 -6.79 -3.40
CA GLY A 188 -42.77 -7.58 -2.17
C GLY A 188 -41.88 -8.82 -2.19
N VAL A 189 -40.79 -8.82 -2.97
CA VAL A 189 -39.86 -9.95 -3.13
C VAL A 189 -38.53 -9.72 -2.42
N SER A 190 -37.82 -10.80 -2.09
CA SER A 190 -36.45 -10.69 -1.58
C SER A 190 -35.50 -10.12 -2.62
N TYR A 191 -34.80 -9.04 -2.26
CA TYR A 191 -33.80 -8.39 -3.11
C TYR A 191 -32.68 -9.36 -3.56
N GLU A 192 -32.18 -10.18 -2.65
CA GLU A 192 -31.08 -11.12 -2.93
C GLU A 192 -31.51 -12.19 -3.94
N ARG A 193 -32.74 -12.68 -3.83
CA ARG A 193 -33.30 -13.67 -4.76
C ARG A 193 -33.61 -13.07 -6.12
N LEU A 194 -34.23 -11.90 -6.15
CA LEU A 194 -34.48 -11.18 -7.40
C LEU A 194 -33.16 -10.88 -8.13
N ARG A 195 -32.13 -10.41 -7.40
CA ARG A 195 -30.81 -10.15 -7.96
C ARG A 195 -30.15 -11.41 -8.52
N ARG A 196 -30.30 -12.55 -7.83
CA ARG A 196 -29.79 -13.85 -8.30
C ARG A 196 -30.48 -14.29 -9.59
N GLN A 197 -31.81 -14.19 -9.67
CA GLN A 197 -32.55 -14.53 -10.88
C GLN A 197 -32.19 -13.64 -12.06
N ILE A 198 -31.99 -12.34 -11.84
CA ILE A 198 -31.51 -11.42 -12.87
C ILE A 198 -30.09 -11.78 -13.32
N SER A 199 -29.21 -12.24 -12.41
CA SER A 199 -27.86 -12.67 -12.79
C SER A 199 -27.81 -14.01 -13.53
N GLU A 200 -28.86 -14.81 -13.41
CA GLU A 200 -29.04 -16.08 -14.13
C GLU A 200 -29.69 -15.86 -15.51
N SER A 201 -30.15 -14.63 -15.82
CA SER A 201 -30.65 -14.23 -17.14
C SER A 201 -29.50 -13.86 -18.09
N ASP A 202 -29.57 -14.34 -19.33
CA ASP A 202 -28.63 -13.97 -20.39
C ASP A 202 -28.83 -12.53 -20.91
N VAL A 203 -29.91 -11.86 -20.50
CA VAL A 203 -30.25 -10.50 -20.92
C VAL A 203 -29.93 -9.49 -19.80
N PRO A 204 -29.22 -8.39 -20.11
CA PRO A 204 -28.95 -7.33 -19.14
C PRO A 204 -30.26 -6.74 -18.59
N PRO A 205 -30.36 -6.46 -17.27
CA PRO A 205 -31.59 -5.95 -16.67
C PRO A 205 -32.08 -4.61 -17.24
N THR A 206 -31.20 -3.81 -17.83
CA THR A 206 -31.57 -2.56 -18.53
C THR A 206 -32.27 -2.79 -19.87
N GLU A 207 -32.24 -4.01 -20.40
CA GLU A 207 -32.78 -4.40 -21.70
C GLU A 207 -33.85 -5.50 -21.60
N MET A 208 -34.10 -6.00 -20.38
CA MET A 208 -35.15 -6.99 -20.12
C MET A 208 -36.53 -6.42 -20.46
N SER A 209 -37.32 -7.21 -21.18
CA SER A 209 -38.73 -6.96 -21.44
C SER A 209 -39.59 -7.12 -20.18
N ASP A 210 -40.81 -6.58 -20.19
CA ASP A 210 -41.75 -6.69 -19.07
C ASP A 210 -42.08 -8.16 -18.73
N ASP A 211 -42.14 -9.04 -19.73
CA ASP A 211 -42.36 -10.48 -19.53
C ASP A 211 -41.19 -11.17 -18.82
N GLN A 212 -39.95 -10.85 -19.20
CA GLN A 212 -38.75 -11.37 -18.54
C GLN A 212 -38.64 -10.87 -17.10
N TRP A 213 -38.99 -9.61 -16.86
CA TRP A 213 -39.07 -9.08 -15.50
C TRP A 213 -40.11 -9.79 -14.66
N ARG A 214 -41.29 -10.06 -15.24
CA ARG A 214 -42.36 -10.82 -14.57
C ARG A 214 -41.89 -12.23 -14.21
N GLU A 215 -41.19 -12.93 -15.10
CA GLU A 215 -40.63 -14.26 -14.81
C GLU A 215 -39.65 -14.23 -13.63
N CYS A 216 -38.71 -13.29 -13.60
CA CYS A 216 -37.76 -13.17 -12.48
C CYS A 216 -38.46 -12.84 -11.16
N ILE A 217 -39.48 -11.98 -11.18
CA ILE A 217 -40.26 -11.60 -9.99
C ILE A 217 -41.13 -12.77 -9.51
N ASP A 218 -41.78 -13.49 -10.42
CA ASP A 218 -42.62 -14.64 -10.10
C ASP A 218 -41.81 -15.81 -9.54
N TYR A 219 -40.60 -16.05 -10.07
CA TYR A 219 -39.68 -17.04 -9.53
C TYR A 219 -39.22 -16.66 -8.11
N ALA A 220 -38.83 -15.39 -7.91
CA ALA A 220 -38.46 -14.87 -6.59
C ALA A 220 -39.62 -14.98 -5.57
N ASN A 221 -40.88 -14.89 -6.03
CA ASN A 221 -42.09 -15.05 -5.23
C ASN A 221 -42.44 -16.53 -4.92
N LYS A 222 -42.35 -17.44 -5.90
CA LYS A 222 -42.73 -18.85 -5.75
C LYS A 222 -41.92 -19.57 -4.67
N GLU A 223 -40.65 -19.24 -4.51
CA GLU A 223 -39.81 -19.82 -3.45
C GLU A 223 -39.99 -19.20 -2.07
N MET A 224 -40.69 -18.06 -1.92
CA MET A 224 -41.05 -17.56 -0.59
C MET A 224 -42.19 -18.37 0.02
N ARG A 225 -43.17 -18.80 -0.81
CA ARG A 225 -44.31 -19.61 -0.38
C ARG A 225 -43.92 -21.03 0.06
N LYS A 226 -42.84 -21.60 -0.48
CA LYS A 226 -42.31 -22.90 -0.05
C LYS A 226 -41.64 -22.87 1.33
N THR A 227 -41.20 -21.71 1.80
CA THR A 227 -40.52 -21.56 3.10
C THR A 227 -41.45 -21.19 4.26
N THR A 228 -42.75 -21.01 4.00
CA THR A 228 -43.73 -20.63 5.05
C THR A 228 -44.68 -21.77 5.44
N ASP A 229 -44.70 -22.89 4.70
CA ASP A 229 -45.51 -24.09 4.98
C ASP A 229 -44.64 -25.26 5.49
N GLY A 230 -43.57 -24.98 6.24
CA GLY A 230 -42.69 -25.96 6.87
C GLY A 230 -42.65 -25.81 8.38
#